data_AF-A0A2N7YDQ7-F1
#
_entry.id   AF-A0A2N7YDQ7-F1
#
_cell.length_a   1.000
_cell.length_b   1.000
_cell.length_c   1.000
_cell.angle_alpha   90.00
_cell.angle_beta   90.00
_cell.angle_gamma   90.00
#
_symmetry.space_group_name_H-M   'P 1'
#
loop_
_entity.id
_entity.type
_entity.pdbx_description
1 polymer ?
#
loop_
_entity_poly.entity_id
_entity_poly.type
_entity_poly.pdbx_seq_one_letter_code
_entity_poly.pdbx_strand_id
1 'polypeptide(L)'
;YNATGRDGERTQGGYSTHIVVTEHFVLSIPEGIELDVAAPLLCAGITLYSPLRHWNAGPGKKVAIIGFGGLGHVGVKIAKALGAEVTVLSQT
;
A
#
# COMPACT_ATOMS: atom_id res chain seq x y z
N TYR A 1 -14.35 6.11 0.73
CA TYR A 1 -14.98 6.79 1.88
C TYR A 1 -14.80 8.29 1.71
N ASN A 2 -15.62 9.11 2.37
CA ASN A 2 -15.58 10.58 2.30
C ASN A 2 -15.86 11.20 0.92
N ALA A 3 -16.39 10.43 -0.04
CA ALA A 3 -16.89 10.91 -1.33
C ALA A 3 -18.31 10.40 -1.58
N THR A 4 -19.03 11.05 -2.49
CA THR A 4 -20.36 10.60 -2.95
C THR A 4 -20.22 9.25 -3.65
N GLY A 5 -20.96 8.26 -3.18
CA GLY A 5 -21.03 6.91 -3.71
C GLY A 5 -21.90 6.83 -4.96
N ARG A 6 -21.94 5.64 -5.57
CA ARG A 6 -22.76 5.38 -6.77
C ARG A 6 -24.26 5.44 -6.48
N ASP A 7 -24.64 5.23 -5.23
CA ASP A 7 -25.98 5.35 -4.67
C ASP A 7 -26.37 6.81 -4.34
N GLY A 8 -25.47 7.77 -4.55
CA GLY A 8 -25.68 9.18 -4.19
C GLY A 8 -25.41 9.50 -2.71
N GLU A 9 -25.11 8.49 -1.90
CA GLU A 9 -24.86 8.63 -0.47
C GLU A 9 -23.38 8.81 -0.16
N ARG A 10 -23.04 9.36 1.01
CA ARG A 10 -21.64 9.54 1.40
C ARG A 10 -21.01 8.20 1.79
N THR A 11 -19.96 7.79 1.08
CA THR A 11 -19.24 6.54 1.36
C THR A 11 -18.62 6.51 2.76
N GLN A 12 -18.91 5.46 3.52
CA GLN A 12 -18.34 5.19 4.85
C GLN A 12 -17.01 4.41 4.75
N GLY A 13 -16.25 4.36 5.84
CA GLY A 13 -14.91 3.75 5.91
C GLY A 13 -14.85 2.51 6.81
N GLY A 14 -13.64 1.97 7.01
CA GLY A 14 -13.42 0.72 7.74
C GLY A 14 -13.36 0.81 9.27
N TYR A 15 -13.50 2.01 9.86
CA TYR A 15 -13.64 2.15 11.32
C TYR A 15 -15.08 1.86 11.75
N SER A 16 -15.51 0.63 11.47
CA SER A 16 -16.85 0.08 11.66
C SER A 16 -16.73 -1.43 11.88
N THR A 17 -17.82 -2.09 12.29
CA THR A 17 -17.83 -3.56 12.39
C THR A 17 -17.97 -4.25 11.04
N HIS A 18 -18.57 -3.56 10.05
CA HIS A 18 -18.84 -4.08 8.71
C HIS A 18 -18.76 -2.97 7.65
N ILE A 19 -18.50 -3.37 6.40
CA ILE A 19 -18.52 -2.49 5.22
C ILE A 19 -19.11 -3.24 4.02
N VAL A 20 -19.84 -2.54 3.16
CA VAL A 20 -20.35 -3.07 1.89
C VAL A 20 -19.51 -2.47 0.77
N VAL A 21 -18.94 -3.33 -0.07
CA VAL A 21 -18.03 -2.94 -1.16
C VAL A 21 -18.42 -3.69 -2.43
N THR A 22 -18.30 -3.05 -3.59
CA THR A 22 -18.47 -3.73 -4.89
C THR A 22 -17.39 -4.80 -5.06
N GLU A 23 -17.80 -6.00 -5.46
CA GLU A 23 -16.93 -7.20 -5.56
C GLU A 23 -15.61 -6.97 -6.31
N HIS A 24 -15.60 -6.12 -7.34
CA HIS A 24 -14.40 -5.80 -8.12
C HIS A 24 -13.27 -5.16 -7.29
N PHE A 25 -13.58 -4.58 -6.13
CA PHE A 25 -12.61 -3.97 -5.21
C PHE A 25 -12.31 -4.84 -3.98
N VAL A 26 -12.88 -6.05 -3.90
CA VAL A 26 -12.61 -7.00 -2.82
C VAL A 26 -11.45 -7.91 -3.25
N LEU A 27 -10.40 -7.98 -2.43
CA LEU A 27 -9.22 -8.79 -2.69
C LEU A 27 -9.20 -10.02 -1.79
N SER A 28 -8.69 -11.13 -2.31
CA SER A 28 -8.38 -12.32 -1.50
C SER A 28 -7.07 -12.14 -0.76
N ILE A 29 -7.06 -12.44 0.54
CA ILE A 29 -5.85 -12.44 1.36
C ILE A 29 -5.22 -13.84 1.26
N PRO A 30 -3.93 -13.97 0.87
CA PRO A 30 -3.26 -15.27 0.79
C PRO A 30 -3.25 -16.01 2.15
N GLU A 31 -3.18 -17.34 2.11
CA GLU A 31 -2.91 -18.12 3.33
C GLU A 31 -1.49 -17.83 3.84
N GLY A 32 -1.33 -17.75 5.17
CA GLY A 32 -0.03 -17.53 5.81
C GLY A 32 0.37 -16.07 6.04
N ILE A 33 -0.53 -15.11 5.81
CA ILE A 33 -0.38 -13.73 6.29
C ILE A 33 -1.47 -13.41 7.31
N GLU A 34 -1.07 -12.94 8.48
CA GLU A 34 -2.00 -12.48 9.51
C GLU A 34 -2.77 -11.24 9.03
N LEU A 35 -4.03 -11.11 9.45
CA LEU A 35 -4.95 -10.08 8.93
C LEU A 35 -4.48 -8.65 9.28
N ASP A 36 -3.86 -8.46 10.44
CA ASP A 36 -3.30 -7.18 10.88
C ASP A 36 -2.07 -6.77 10.05
N VAL A 37 -1.30 -7.75 9.55
CA VAL A 37 -0.18 -7.52 8.62
C VAL A 37 -0.68 -7.26 7.20
N ALA A 38 -1.76 -7.91 6.78
CA ALA A 38 -2.35 -7.73 5.45
C ALA A 38 -3.06 -6.37 5.30
N ALA A 39 -3.75 -5.89 6.34
CA ALA A 39 -4.59 -4.70 6.26
C ALA A 39 -3.84 -3.43 5.74
N PRO A 40 -2.61 -3.10 6.21
CA PRO A 40 -1.84 -1.97 5.67
C PRO A 40 -1.47 -2.09 4.19
N LEU A 41 -1.39 -3.32 3.65
CA LEU A 41 -1.00 -3.54 2.26
C LEU A 41 -2.08 -3.07 1.28
N LEU A 42 -3.35 -3.07 1.69
CA LEU A 42 -4.51 -2.66 0.89
C LEU A 42 -4.47 -1.18 0.47
N CYS A 43 -3.68 -0.36 1.18
CA CYS A 43 -3.47 1.05 0.83
C CYS A 43 -1.97 1.35 0.74
N ALA A 44 -1.25 1.39 1.87
CA ALA A 44 0.18 1.74 1.87
C ALA A 44 1.01 0.80 1.00
N GLY A 45 0.73 -0.50 1.02
CA GLY A 45 1.41 -1.48 0.17
C GLY A 45 1.25 -1.18 -1.31
N ILE A 46 0.02 -1.09 -1.81
CA ILE A 46 -0.23 -0.85 -3.23
C ILE A 46 0.22 0.55 -3.68
N THR A 47 0.09 1.58 -2.82
CA THR A 47 0.59 2.94 -3.09
C THR A 47 2.10 2.95 -3.34
N LEU A 48 2.87 2.07 -2.68
CA LEU A 48 4.32 1.96 -2.89
C LEU A 48 4.67 0.97 -3.99
N TYR A 49 3.97 -0.16 -4.08
CA TYR A 49 4.22 -1.19 -5.09
C TYR A 49 3.96 -0.69 -6.51
N SER A 50 2.85 0.01 -6.74
CA SER A 50 2.44 0.48 -8.06
C SER A 50 3.53 1.32 -8.77
N PRO A 51 4.06 2.42 -8.19
CA PRO A 51 5.12 3.19 -8.83
C PRO A 51 6.43 2.41 -8.93
N LEU A 52 6.80 1.62 -7.91
CA LEU A 52 8.03 0.81 -7.96
C LEU A 52 8.00 -0.19 -9.12
N ARG A 53 6.86 -0.84 -9.37
CA ARG A 53 6.69 -1.73 -10.51
C ARG A 53 6.61 -0.99 -11.83
N HIS A 54 5.84 0.09 -11.89
CA HIS A 54 5.69 0.89 -13.10
C HIS A 54 7.06 1.37 -13.64
N TRP A 55 7.97 1.74 -12.73
CA TRP A 55 9.32 2.18 -13.07
C TRP A 55 10.39 1.08 -13.05
N ASN A 56 9.98 -0.20 -12.95
CA ASN A 56 10.88 -1.36 -12.93
C ASN A 56 12.00 -1.24 -11.88
N ALA A 57 11.65 -0.87 -10.65
CA ALA A 57 12.56 -0.97 -9.52
C ALA A 57 13.03 -2.43 -9.36
N GLY A 58 14.34 -2.62 -9.16
CA GLY A 58 14.94 -3.94 -9.02
C GLY A 58 16.47 -3.92 -9.18
N PRO A 59 17.10 -5.05 -9.52
CA PRO A 59 18.56 -5.16 -9.60
C PRO A 59 19.19 -4.08 -10.49
N GLY A 60 20.25 -3.45 -10.01
CA GLY A 60 20.95 -2.36 -10.71
C GLY A 60 20.25 -1.00 -10.64
N LYS A 61 19.10 -0.87 -9.97
CA LYS A 61 18.43 0.41 -9.71
C LYS A 61 18.70 0.88 -8.28
N LYS A 62 18.90 2.20 -8.15
CA LYS A 62 18.95 2.89 -6.86
C LYS A 62 17.61 3.61 -6.62
N VAL A 63 16.96 3.33 -5.51
CA VAL A 63 15.66 3.89 -5.14
C VAL A 63 15.82 4.72 -3.87
N ALA A 64 15.42 5.99 -3.93
CA ALA A 64 15.34 6.85 -2.76
C ALA A 64 13.89 6.86 -2.23
N ILE A 65 13.73 6.58 -0.94
CA ILE A 65 12.47 6.75 -0.21
C ILE A 65 12.58 8.00 0.65
N ILE A 66 11.78 9.02 0.35
CA ILE A 66 11.77 10.29 1.07
C ILE A 66 10.67 10.22 2.14
N GLY A 67 11.07 10.26 3.41
CA GLY A 67 10.21 10.11 4.58
C GLY A 67 10.11 8.66 5.06
N PHE A 68 10.40 8.42 6.35
CA PHE A 68 10.35 7.09 6.97
C PHE A 68 9.16 6.93 7.94
N GLY A 69 7.95 7.05 7.39
CA GLY A 69 6.69 6.88 8.13
C GLY A 69 5.97 5.56 7.81
N GLY A 70 4.64 5.53 7.96
CA GLY A 70 3.79 4.37 7.64
C GLY A 70 3.94 3.88 6.19
N LEU A 71 4.01 4.80 5.23
CA LEU A 71 4.24 4.45 3.82
C LEU A 71 5.71 4.13 3.54
N GLY A 72 6.62 4.93 4.09
CA GLY A 72 8.05 4.84 3.83
C GLY A 72 8.65 3.49 4.20
N HIS A 73 8.34 2.97 5.40
CA HIS A 73 8.89 1.69 5.83
C HIS A 73 8.36 0.50 4.99
N VAL A 74 7.11 0.57 4.52
CA VAL A 74 6.55 -0.41 3.57
C VAL A 74 7.27 -0.32 2.22
N GLY A 75 7.49 0.91 1.73
CA GLY A 75 8.23 1.17 0.49
C GLY A 75 9.65 0.63 0.49
N VAL A 76 10.37 0.78 1.61
CA VAL A 76 11.72 0.20 1.79
C VAL A 76 11.68 -1.32 1.65
N LYS A 77 10.75 -1.99 2.34
CA LYS A 77 10.60 -3.46 2.28
C LYS A 77 10.29 -3.93 0.86
N ILE A 78 9.36 -3.27 0.17
CA ILE A 78 8.97 -3.64 -1.20
C ILE A 78 10.13 -3.39 -2.18
N ALA A 79 10.77 -2.22 -2.15
CA ALA A 79 11.87 -1.90 -3.05
C ALA A 79 13.06 -2.87 -2.83
N LYS A 80 13.34 -3.24 -1.57
CA LYS A 80 14.37 -4.23 -1.25
C LYS A 80 13.99 -5.63 -1.75
N ALA A 81 12.74 -6.06 -1.57
CA ALA A 81 12.24 -7.34 -2.06
C ALA A 81 12.27 -7.44 -3.60
N LEU A 82 12.10 -6.31 -4.29
CA LEU A 82 12.26 -6.23 -5.75
C LEU A 82 13.74 -6.28 -6.19
N GLY A 83 14.70 -6.15 -5.28
CA GLY A 83 16.15 -6.25 -5.56
C GLY A 83 16.87 -4.91 -5.78
N ALA A 84 16.25 -3.78 -5.47
CA ALA A 84 16.89 -2.47 -5.60
C ALA A 84 17.88 -2.17 -4.46
N GLU A 85 18.83 -1.28 -4.72
CA GLU A 85 19.59 -0.57 -3.69
C GLU A 85 18.71 0.57 -3.14
N VAL A 86 18.43 0.56 -1.84
CA VAL A 86 17.45 1.47 -1.23
C VAL A 86 18.15 2.44 -0.29
N THR A 87 17.89 3.73 -0.48
CA THR A 87 18.34 4.81 0.40
C THR A 87 17.12 5.51 1.00
N VAL A 88 17.14 5.75 2.32
CA VAL A 88 16.10 6.53 3.00
C VAL A 88 16.61 7.94 3.24
N LEU A 89 15.81 8.94 2.89
CA LEU A 89 16.05 10.34 3.19
C LEU A 89 14.97 10.82 4.16
N SER A 90 15.35 11.34 5.32
CA SER A 90 14.43 11.87 6.32
C SER A 90 14.87 13.27 6.75
N GLN A 91 13.93 14.03 7.29
CA GLN A 91 14.26 15.24 8.05
C GLN A 91 14.93 14.86 9.38
N THR A 92 15.83 15.73 9.83
CA THR A 92 16.39 15.75 11.19
C THR A 92 15.44 16.37 12.17
#